data_AF-A0A2A4J2R3-F1
#
_entry.id   AF-A0A2A4J2R3-F1
#
_cell.length_a   1.000
_cell.length_b   1.000
_cell.length_c   1.000
_cell.angle_alpha   90.00
_cell.angle_beta   90.00
_cell.angle_gamma   90.00
#
_symmetry.space_group_name_H-M   'P 1'
#
loop_
_entity.id
_entity.type
_entity.pdbx_description
1 polymer ?
#
loop_
_entity_poly.entity_id
_entity_poly.type
_entity_poly.pdbx_seq_one_letter_code
_entity_poly.pdbx_strand_id
1 'polypeptide(L)'
;MHRVPAGRRSARRTGDLNAKGKKAVLIIHGLLGGSGDFVIMGPERSLSYLLADAGYDVWLGNLRGTVYSTHTNLTKSDPKFWDF
;
A
#
# COMPACT_ATOMS: atom_id res chain seq x y z
N MET A 1 3.07 -6.46 -1.55
CA MET A 1 3.10 -4.99 -1.33
C MET A 1 2.27 -4.33 -2.41
N HIS A 2 1.54 -3.25 -2.11
CA HIS A 2 0.78 -2.48 -3.10
C HIS A 2 1.27 -1.03 -3.15
N ARG A 3 0.98 -0.31 -4.23
CA ARG A 3 1.45 1.06 -4.45
C ARG A 3 0.40 1.92 -5.14
N VAL A 4 0.28 3.17 -4.70
CA VAL A 4 -0.51 4.24 -5.34
C VAL A 4 0.46 5.37 -5.71
N PRO A 5 1.00 5.38 -6.95
CA PRO A 5 2.06 6.31 -7.34
C PRO A 5 1.59 7.75 -7.58
N ALA A 6 0.31 7.93 -7.89
CA ALA A 6 -0.29 9.23 -8.12
C ALA A 6 -1.81 9.18 -7.90
N GLY A 7 -2.37 10.27 -7.38
CA GLY A 7 -3.81 10.45 -7.27
C GLY A 7 -4.41 11.08 -8.53
N ARG A 8 -5.68 10.76 -8.82
CA ARG A 8 -6.39 11.27 -10.02
C ARG A 8 -6.48 12.80 -10.05
N ARG A 9 -6.69 13.45 -8.90
CA ARG A 9 -6.77 14.91 -8.79
C ARG A 9 -5.40 15.56 -8.89
N SER A 10 -4.37 14.93 -8.35
CA SER A 10 -2.98 15.39 -8.54
C SER A 10 -2.59 15.32 -10.02
N ALA A 11 -2.88 14.20 -10.68
CA ALA A 11 -2.59 14.01 -12.10
C ALA A 11 -3.33 15.01 -12.99
N ARG A 12 -4.61 15.28 -12.72
CA ARG A 12 -5.36 16.33 -13.45
C ARG A 12 -4.75 17.73 -13.32
N ARG A 13 -4.17 18.06 -12.17
CA ARG A 13 -3.54 19.38 -11.93
C ARG A 13 -2.16 19.51 -12.54
N THR A 14 -1.37 18.43 -12.53
CA THR A 14 0.07 18.48 -12.84
C THR A 14 0.43 17.82 -14.18
N GLY A 15 -0.48 17.05 -14.77
CA GLY A 15 -0.21 16.18 -15.91
C GLY A 15 0.64 14.95 -15.55
N ASP A 16 1.08 14.80 -14.29
CA ASP A 16 2.00 13.75 -13.88
C ASP A 16 1.27 12.56 -13.22
N LEU A 17 1.22 11.45 -13.97
CA LEU A 17 0.72 10.15 -13.52
C LEU A 17 1.79 9.34 -12.76
N ASN A 18 3.04 9.80 -12.75
CA ASN A 18 4.15 9.10 -12.13
C ASN A 18 4.41 9.61 -10.71
N ALA A 19 5.26 8.88 -9.99
CA ALA A 19 5.73 9.23 -8.66
C ALA A 19 6.99 10.12 -8.68
N LYS A 20 7.45 10.57 -9.85
CA LYS A 20 8.78 11.18 -10.00
C LYS A 20 8.84 12.50 -9.24
N GLY A 21 9.74 12.62 -8.27
CA GLY A 21 9.89 13.81 -7.43
C GLY A 21 8.87 13.93 -6.28
N LYS A 22 7.94 12.96 -6.13
CA LYS A 22 6.99 12.92 -5.01
C LYS A 22 7.66 12.33 -3.77
N LYS A 23 7.26 12.82 -2.59
CA LYS A 23 7.73 12.25 -1.32
C LYS A 23 7.08 10.88 -1.11
N ALA A 24 7.89 9.89 -0.75
CA ALA A 24 7.41 8.55 -0.47
C ALA A 24 6.75 8.49 0.92
N VAL A 25 5.63 7.79 1.03
CA VAL A 25 4.95 7.48 2.29
C VAL A 25 4.71 5.98 2.35
N LEU A 26 5.19 5.33 3.41
CA LEU A 26 4.92 3.92 3.69
C LEU A 26 3.83 3.82 4.76
N ILE A 27 2.76 3.09 4.45
CA ILE A 27 1.68 2.80 5.37
C ILE A 27 1.70 1.30 5.68
N ILE A 28 1.75 0.96 6.97
CA ILE A 28 1.72 -0.42 7.48
C ILE A 28 0.41 -0.60 8.24
N HIS A 29 -0.26 -1.73 7.99
CA HIS A 29 -1.48 -2.09 8.70
C HIS A 29 -1.22 -2.50 10.16
N GLY A 30 -2.27 -2.47 10.98
CA GLY A 30 -2.22 -2.95 12.37
C GLY A 30 -2.36 -4.47 12.50
N LEU A 31 -2.59 -4.93 13.73
CA LEU A 31 -2.84 -6.34 14.05
C LEU A 31 -4.03 -6.89 13.23
N LEU A 32 -3.85 -8.05 12.60
CA LEU A 32 -4.85 -8.73 11.74
C LEU A 32 -5.32 -7.93 10.51
N GLY A 33 -4.68 -6.79 10.20
CA GLY A 33 -5.02 -5.97 9.05
C GLY A 33 -4.30 -6.37 7.75
N GLY A 34 -4.50 -5.55 6.73
CA GLY A 34 -3.79 -5.66 5.46
C GLY A 34 -3.80 -4.32 4.71
N SER A 35 -3.08 -4.24 3.60
CA SER A 35 -3.07 -3.03 2.76
C SER A 35 -4.47 -2.60 2.27
N GLY A 36 -5.44 -3.51 2.27
CA GLY A 36 -6.84 -3.25 1.89
C GLY A 36 -7.51 -2.19 2.77
N ASP A 37 -7.13 -2.10 4.04
CA ASP A 37 -7.71 -1.19 5.03
C ASP A 37 -7.58 0.28 4.60
N PHE A 38 -6.54 0.60 3.83
CA PHE A 38 -6.23 1.95 3.38
C PHE A 38 -6.82 2.31 2.02
N VAL A 39 -7.54 1.41 1.37
CA VAL A 39 -8.16 1.63 0.05
C VAL A 39 -9.68 1.38 0.04
N ILE A 40 -10.22 0.59 0.98
CA ILE A 40 -11.59 0.06 0.93
C ILE A 40 -12.70 1.11 0.86
N MET A 41 -12.50 2.29 1.42
CA MET A 41 -13.48 3.39 1.45
C MET A 41 -13.59 4.19 0.14
N GLY A 42 -12.85 3.80 -0.91
CA GLY A 42 -12.83 4.48 -2.21
C GLY A 42 -12.02 5.79 -2.27
N PRO A 43 -11.88 6.38 -3.48
CA PRO A 43 -10.93 7.46 -3.79
C PRO A 43 -11.15 8.78 -3.04
N GLU A 44 -12.32 8.98 -2.43
CA GLU A 44 -12.67 10.22 -1.74
C GLU A 44 -12.41 10.15 -0.23
N ARG A 45 -12.23 8.95 0.33
CA ARG A 45 -12.17 8.77 1.79
C ARG A 45 -10.99 7.93 2.25
N SER A 46 -10.48 7.02 1.42
CA SER A 46 -9.37 6.19 1.85
C SER A 46 -8.06 6.97 1.90
N LEU A 47 -7.33 6.80 2.99
CA LEU A 47 -6.09 7.53 3.28
C LEU A 47 -5.08 7.46 2.14
N SER A 48 -4.92 6.30 1.50
CA SER A 48 -3.95 6.14 0.40
C SER A 48 -4.27 7.05 -0.78
N TYR A 49 -5.55 7.24 -1.10
CA TYR A 49 -5.98 8.06 -2.22
C TYR A 49 -5.90 9.54 -1.89
N LEU A 50 -6.23 9.93 -0.65
CA LEU A 50 -6.08 11.30 -0.18
C LEU A 50 -4.61 11.75 -0.22
N LEU A 51 -3.68 10.92 0.23
CA LEU A 51 -2.25 11.20 0.16
C LEU A 51 -1.74 11.24 -1.30
N ALA A 52 -2.18 10.30 -2.14
CA ALA A 52 -1.79 10.32 -3.54
C ALA A 52 -2.30 11.57 -4.30
N ASP A 53 -3.49 12.07 -3.95
CA ASP A 53 -4.04 13.32 -4.48
C ASP A 53 -3.38 14.58 -3.92
N ALA A 54 -2.78 14.48 -2.73
CA ALA A 54 -1.94 15.51 -2.13
C ALA A 54 -0.51 15.51 -2.69
N GLY A 55 -0.17 14.60 -3.61
CA GLY A 55 1.11 14.59 -4.31
C GLY A 55 2.18 13.69 -3.69
N TYR A 56 1.79 12.70 -2.90
CA TYR A 56 2.70 11.69 -2.34
C TYR A 56 2.74 10.42 -3.21
N ASP A 57 3.87 9.71 -3.17
CA ASP A 57 4.00 8.34 -3.67
C ASP A 57 3.74 7.36 -2.52
N VAL A 58 2.60 6.68 -2.56
CA VAL A 58 2.11 5.92 -1.40
C VAL A 58 2.39 4.43 -1.60
N TRP A 59 3.06 3.85 -0.62
CA TRP A 59 3.39 2.43 -0.54
C TRP A 59 2.61 1.78 0.59
N LEU A 60 1.93 0.68 0.29
CA LEU A 60 1.11 -0.06 1.25
C LEU A 60 1.79 -1.39 1.54
N GLY A 61 2.40 -1.49 2.72
CA GLY A 61 3.08 -2.68 3.17
C GLY A 61 2.11 -3.77 3.58
N ASN A 62 2.49 -5.02 3.30
CA ASN A 62 1.83 -6.21 3.81
C ASN A 62 2.86 -7.01 4.58
N LEU A 63 2.60 -7.24 5.87
CA LEU A 63 3.51 -8.01 6.71
C LEU A 63 3.40 -9.51 6.39
N ARG A 64 4.41 -10.29 6.81
CA ARG A 64 4.42 -11.75 6.66
C ARG A 64 3.15 -12.35 7.28
N GLY A 65 2.53 -13.30 6.57
CA GLY A 65 1.31 -13.97 7.04
C GLY A 65 -0.01 -13.39 6.54
N THR A 66 -0.06 -12.14 6.04
CA THR A 66 -1.28 -11.61 5.42
C THR A 66 -1.68 -12.38 4.16
N VAL A 67 -2.94 -12.27 3.73
CA VAL A 67 -3.43 -12.91 2.49
C VAL A 67 -2.63 -12.51 1.25
N TYR A 68 -2.03 -11.31 1.27
CA TYR A 68 -1.24 -10.75 0.17
C TYR A 68 0.27 -11.01 0.28
N SER A 69 0.68 -11.85 1.25
CA SER A 69 2.08 -12.21 1.48
C SER A 69 2.28 -13.70 1.21
N THR A 70 3.27 -14.00 0.36
CA THR A 70 3.73 -15.35 0.03
C THR A 70 5.21 -15.49 0.35
N HIS A 71 5.64 -16.72 0.63
CA HIS A 71 7.04 -17.05 0.86
C HIS A 71 7.53 -17.93 -0.28
N THR A 72 8.82 -17.85 -0.62
CA THR A 72 9.41 -18.52 -1.79
C THR A 72 9.38 -20.04 -1.66
N ASN A 73 9.70 -20.56 -0.47
CA ASN A 73 9.91 -21.99 -0.22
C ASN A 73 8.99 -22.60 0.85
N LEU A 74 8.13 -21.80 1.50
CA LEU A 74 7.36 -22.22 2.66
C LEU A 74 5.92 -21.73 2.52
N THR A 75 5.00 -22.46 3.10
CA THR A 75 3.60 -22.12 3.25
C THR A 75 3.32 -21.56 4.64
N LYS A 76 2.19 -20.87 4.82
CA LYS A 76 1.77 -20.34 6.12
C LYS A 76 1.48 -21.43 7.16
N SER A 77 1.31 -22.67 6.72
CA SER A 77 1.10 -23.84 7.58
C SER A 77 2.41 -24.46 8.07
N ASP A 78 3.55 -24.12 7.44
CA ASP A 78 4.85 -24.65 7.85
C ASP A 78 5.33 -23.94 9.14
N PRO A 79 5.67 -24.66 10.23
CA PRO A 79 6.15 -24.02 11.46
C PRO A 79 7.39 -23.13 11.24
N LYS A 80 8.28 -23.56 10.33
CA LYS A 80 9.47 -22.78 9.93
C LYS A 80 9.14 -21.43 9.28
N PHE A 81 7.94 -21.25 8.73
CA PHE A 81 7.51 -19.97 8.19
C PHE A 81 7.39 -18.91 9.31
N TRP A 82 7.11 -19.35 10.53
CA TRP A 82 6.89 -18.51 11.71
C TRP A 82 8.10 -18.46 12.64
N ASP A 83 9.20 -19.09 12.27
CA ASP A 83 10.48 -18.93 12.96
C ASP A 83 11.03 -17.53 12.62
N PHE A 84 11.32 -16.73 13.64
CA PHE A 84 11.76 -15.33 13.53
C PHE A 84 13.15 -15.18 14.13
#